data_AF-A0A849H8H1-F1
#
_entry.id   AF-A0A849H8H1-F1
#
_cell.length_a   1.000
_cell.length_b   1.000
_cell.length_c   1.000
_cell.angle_alpha   90.00
_cell.angle_beta   90.00
_cell.angle_gamma   90.00
#
_symmetry.space_group_name_H-M   'P 1'
#
loop_
_entity.id
_entity.type
_entity.pdbx_description
1 polymer ?
#
loop_
_entity_poly.entity_id
_entity_poly.type
_entity_poly.pdbx_seq_one_letter_code
_entity_poly.pdbx_strand_id
1 'polypeptide(L)'
;MDQRVEGKETEGVLDAEREGTMTEHENDTRLPDQLREPTGFEHDEAGAPMGKGDLVVDLSGITELSLASLAMLLTAQQKAEKEDRDVWLAGVPLHLWKALNAMGLGRFFKPFPVSG
;
A
#
# COMPACT_ATOMS: atom_id res chain seq x y z
N MET A 1 6.45 -51.59 -33.32
CA MET A 1 5.37 -50.74 -33.85
C MET A 1 5.68 -49.33 -33.41
N ASP A 2 6.42 -48.58 -34.24
CA ASP A 2 5.92 -47.54 -35.18
C ASP A 2 5.92 -46.18 -34.47
N GLN A 3 6.52 -45.07 -34.94
CA GLN A 3 7.20 -44.75 -36.17
C GLN A 3 8.11 -43.52 -35.92
N ARG A 4 9.27 -43.57 -36.55
CA ARG A 4 10.23 -42.51 -36.81
C ARG A 4 9.61 -41.50 -37.78
N VAL A 5 9.72 -40.20 -37.51
CA VAL A 5 9.49 -39.18 -38.55
C VAL A 5 10.78 -38.39 -38.73
N GLU A 6 11.32 -38.60 -39.92
CA GLU A 6 12.49 -38.00 -40.54
C GLU A 6 12.13 -36.61 -41.08
N GLY A 7 13.04 -35.65 -41.02
CA GLY A 7 12.69 -34.28 -41.42
C GLY A 7 13.85 -33.29 -41.55
N LYS A 8 14.78 -33.61 -42.46
CA LYS A 8 15.49 -32.69 -43.37
C LYS A 8 16.27 -31.49 -42.81
N GLU A 9 17.57 -31.70 -42.83
CA GLU A 9 18.64 -30.77 -43.24
C GLU A 9 18.17 -29.60 -44.13
N THR A 10 18.54 -28.38 -43.76
CA THR A 10 18.98 -27.34 -44.71
C THR A 10 20.07 -26.50 -44.04
N GLU A 11 21.32 -26.78 -44.41
CA GLU A 11 22.37 -25.76 -44.40
C GLU A 11 22.04 -24.75 -45.50
N GLY A 12 22.10 -23.47 -45.17
CA GLY A 12 21.81 -22.38 -46.10
C GLY A 12 22.37 -21.07 -45.57
N VAL A 13 23.66 -20.86 -45.85
CA VAL A 13 24.37 -19.58 -45.72
C VAL A 13 23.66 -18.51 -46.54
N LEU A 14 23.30 -17.40 -45.91
CA LEU A 14 23.21 -16.09 -46.56
C LEU A 14 23.72 -15.03 -45.59
N ASP A 15 25.01 -14.74 -45.73
CA ASP A 15 25.58 -13.42 -45.49
C ASP A 15 24.66 -12.35 -46.10
N ALA A 16 24.15 -11.47 -45.25
CA ALA A 16 23.76 -10.15 -45.66
C ALA A 16 24.36 -9.19 -44.63
N GLU A 17 25.56 -8.74 -44.97
CA GLU A 17 26.22 -7.58 -44.40
C GLU A 17 25.19 -6.47 -44.13
N ARG A 18 24.95 -6.19 -42.84
CA ARG A 18 24.44 -4.90 -42.40
C ARG A 18 25.46 -4.29 -41.45
N GLU A 19 26.53 -3.79 -42.06
CA GLU A 19 27.24 -2.65 -41.51
C GLU A 19 26.29 -1.44 -41.49
N GLY A 20 26.27 -0.69 -40.39
CA GLY A 20 25.47 0.54 -40.29
C GLY A 20 24.96 0.86 -38.89
N THR A 21 25.89 0.97 -37.94
CA THR A 21 25.89 1.87 -36.77
C THR A 21 24.60 2.62 -36.37
N MET A 22 24.13 2.28 -35.18
CA MET A 22 23.90 3.18 -34.02
C MET A 22 23.20 4.53 -34.25
N THR A 23 21.97 4.64 -33.73
CA THR A 23 21.51 5.67 -32.77
C THR A 23 20.22 5.11 -32.14
N GLU A 24 20.30 4.57 -30.94
CA GLU A 24 19.94 5.24 -29.68
C GLU A 24 18.43 5.50 -29.54
N HIS A 25 17.91 4.83 -28.51
CA HIS A 25 16.74 5.11 -27.70
C HIS A 25 15.93 6.37 -28.03
N GLU A 26 14.62 6.19 -28.16
CA GLU A 26 13.65 6.88 -27.31
C GLU A 26 12.34 6.09 -27.31
N ASN A 27 12.26 5.13 -26.38
CA ASN A 27 11.01 4.52 -26.00
C ASN A 27 10.22 5.58 -25.22
N ASP A 28 9.31 6.28 -25.89
CA ASP A 28 8.32 7.19 -25.27
C ASP A 28 7.32 6.33 -24.47
N THR A 29 7.79 5.73 -23.37
CA THR A 29 6.94 5.32 -22.27
C THR A 29 6.81 6.55 -21.39
N ARG A 30 5.89 7.44 -21.76
CA ARG A 30 5.32 8.42 -20.83
C ARG A 30 4.57 7.66 -19.73
N LEU A 31 5.31 7.22 -18.72
CA LEU A 31 4.73 6.90 -17.42
C LEU A 31 4.09 8.20 -16.91
N PRO A 32 2.78 8.22 -16.59
CA PRO A 32 2.24 9.35 -15.87
C PRO A 32 2.94 9.42 -14.52
N ASP A 33 3.66 10.53 -14.32
CA ASP A 33 4.31 10.99 -13.08
C ASP A 33 3.25 11.29 -12.00
N GLN A 34 2.50 10.26 -11.59
CA GLN A 34 1.48 10.33 -10.55
C GLN A 34 1.64 9.21 -9.52
N LEU A 35 2.87 8.75 -9.29
CA LEU A 35 3.25 8.43 -7.92
C LEU A 35 3.39 9.75 -7.15
N ARG A 36 2.25 10.40 -6.92
CA ARG A 36 2.12 11.34 -5.82
C ARG A 36 2.34 10.49 -4.58
N GLU A 37 3.57 10.53 -4.07
CA GLU A 37 3.91 10.05 -2.74
C GLU A 37 2.76 10.49 -1.82
N PRO A 38 2.14 9.58 -1.04
CA PRO A 38 1.19 10.03 -0.04
C PRO A 38 1.98 10.98 0.84
N THR A 39 1.62 12.25 0.75
CA THR A 39 2.24 13.32 1.51
C THR A 39 2.20 12.83 2.94
N GLY A 40 3.37 12.50 3.49
CA GLY A 40 3.48 12.13 4.89
C GLY A 40 2.77 13.23 5.65
N PHE A 41 1.68 12.87 6.32
CA PHE A 41 1.06 13.76 7.29
C PHE A 41 2.07 13.89 8.42
N GLU A 42 3.05 14.78 8.26
CA GLU A 42 3.87 15.28 9.35
C GLU A 42 2.94 16.13 10.22
N HIS A 43 2.17 15.43 11.06
CA HIS A 43 1.41 16.05 12.12
C HIS A 43 2.43 16.40 13.21
N ASP A 44 2.68 17.70 13.36
CA ASP A 44 3.56 18.30 14.36
C ASP A 44 3.27 17.68 15.74
N GLU A 45 4.25 16.96 16.28
CA GLU A 45 4.16 16.28 17.57
C GLU A 45 4.15 17.28 18.72
N ALA A 46 2.98 17.51 19.29
CA ALA A 46 2.85 18.18 20.59
C ALA A 46 2.06 17.31 21.58
N GLY A 47 2.78 16.48 22.34
CA GLY A 47 2.38 16.10 23.70
C GLY A 47 1.82 14.70 23.97
N ALA A 48 1.86 13.78 23.00
CA ALA A 48 1.45 12.38 23.23
C ALA A 48 2.68 11.49 23.54
N PRO A 49 2.60 10.50 24.45
CA PRO A 49 3.63 9.47 24.59
C PRO A 49 3.54 8.49 23.41
N MET A 50 3.71 9.00 22.19
CA MET A 50 3.72 8.20 20.98
C MET A 50 5.13 7.64 20.78
N GLY A 51 5.20 6.34 20.52
CA GLY A 51 6.42 5.72 20.05
C GLY A 51 6.78 6.28 18.68
N LYS A 52 8.07 6.39 18.38
CA LYS A 52 8.54 6.79 17.05
C LYS A 52 7.97 5.81 16.02
N GLY A 53 7.03 6.30 15.24
CA GLY A 53 6.35 5.53 14.21
C GLY A 53 4.95 5.08 14.58
N ASP A 54 4.32 5.40 15.69
CA ASP A 54 2.91 4.99 15.88
C ASP A 54 1.98 5.51 14.75
N LEU A 55 0.92 4.76 14.45
CA LEU A 55 -0.05 5.14 13.42
C LEU A 55 -1.20 5.92 14.06
N VAL A 56 -1.52 7.09 13.52
CA VAL A 56 -2.71 7.87 13.92
C VAL A 56 -3.71 7.87 12.77
N VAL A 57 -4.95 7.50 13.06
CA VAL A 57 -6.07 7.60 12.12
C VAL A 57 -7.08 8.58 12.67
N ASP A 58 -7.23 9.70 11.98
CA ASP A 58 -8.23 10.71 12.32
C ASP A 58 -9.58 10.37 11.66
N LEU A 59 -10.60 10.20 12.49
CA LEU A 59 -11.98 9.93 12.08
C LEU A 59 -12.89 11.16 12.28
N SER A 60 -12.30 12.34 12.48
CA SER A 60 -13.04 13.61 12.56
C SER A 60 -13.92 13.81 11.33
N GLY A 61 -15.20 14.11 11.56
CA GLY A 61 -16.19 14.34 10.50
C GLY A 61 -16.71 13.06 9.84
N ILE A 62 -16.25 11.87 10.23
CA ILE A 62 -16.78 10.60 9.73
C ILE A 62 -18.03 10.20 10.51
N THR A 63 -19.18 10.16 9.84
CA THR A 63 -20.44 9.77 10.47
C THR A 63 -20.59 8.24 10.58
N GLU A 64 -20.11 7.48 9.60
CA GLU A 64 -20.29 6.02 9.53
C GLU A 64 -19.02 5.34 9.00
N LEU A 65 -18.70 4.14 9.53
CA LEU A 65 -17.65 3.28 9.00
C LEU A 65 -18.27 2.19 8.13
N SER A 66 -17.93 2.22 6.83
CA SER A 66 -18.26 1.12 5.93
C SER A 66 -17.44 -0.13 6.28
N LEU A 67 -17.88 -1.30 5.80
CA LEU A 67 -17.12 -2.54 5.94
C LEU A 67 -15.71 -2.42 5.32
N ALA A 68 -15.58 -1.72 4.19
CA ALA A 68 -14.30 -1.49 3.54
C ALA A 68 -13.37 -0.63 4.42
N SER A 69 -13.90 0.44 5.01
CA SER A 69 -13.17 1.31 5.94
C SER A 69 -12.71 0.53 7.17
N LEU A 70 -13.57 -0.32 7.72
CA LEU A 70 -13.25 -1.17 8.86
C LEU A 70 -12.17 -2.20 8.51
N ALA A 71 -12.27 -2.85 7.35
CA ALA A 71 -11.28 -3.81 6.88
C ALA A 71 -9.90 -3.16 6.70
N MET A 72 -9.84 -1.95 6.15
CA MET A 72 -8.60 -1.18 6.05
C MET A 72 -8.03 -0.86 7.44
N LEU A 73 -8.88 -0.41 8.37
CA LEU A 73 -8.45 -0.07 9.74
C LEU A 73 -7.86 -1.28 10.47
N LEU A 74 -8.51 -2.44 10.36
CA LEU A 74 -8.03 -3.69 10.96
C LEU A 74 -6.75 -4.20 10.29
N THR A 75 -6.62 -4.02 8.97
CA THR A 75 -5.40 -4.38 8.24
C THR A 75 -4.22 -3.51 8.67
N ALA A 76 -4.47 -2.20 8.86
CA ALA A 76 -3.46 -1.28 9.38
C ALA A 76 -3.05 -1.66 10.82
N GLN A 77 -4.01 -2.04 11.67
CA GLN A 77 -3.73 -2.51 13.03
C GLN A 77 -2.93 -3.80 13.04
N GLN A 78 -3.28 -4.80 12.23
CA GLN A 78 -2.50 -6.04 12.13
C GLN A 78 -1.06 -5.80 11.66
N LYS A 79 -0.86 -4.82 10.77
CA LYS A 79 0.49 -4.45 10.32
C LYS A 79 1.27 -3.74 11.43
N ALA A 80 0.64 -2.82 12.15
CA ALA A 80 1.26 -2.11 13.28
C ALA A 80 1.64 -3.08 14.41
N GLU A 81 0.76 -4.03 14.76
CA GLU A 81 1.02 -5.04 15.78
C GLU A 81 2.23 -5.91 15.44
N LYS A 82 2.42 -6.29 14.17
CA LYS A 82 3.62 -7.02 13.71
C LYS A 82 4.91 -6.21 13.83
N GLU A 83 4.80 -4.90 13.84
CA GLU A 83 5.92 -3.94 13.94
C GLU A 83 6.10 -3.42 15.37
N ASP A 84 5.36 -3.96 16.36
CA ASP A 84 5.33 -3.48 17.75
C ASP A 84 5.01 -1.98 17.86
N ARG A 85 4.05 -1.54 17.03
CA ARG A 85 3.55 -0.16 16.94
C ARG A 85 2.11 -0.09 17.38
N ASP A 86 1.73 1.03 17.97
CA ASP A 86 0.35 1.30 18.34
C ASP A 86 -0.45 1.95 17.19
N VAL A 87 -1.76 1.71 17.21
CA VAL A 87 -2.72 2.44 16.38
C VAL A 87 -3.62 3.29 17.27
N TRP A 88 -3.52 4.60 17.07
CA TRP A 88 -4.29 5.61 17.76
C TRP A 88 -5.42 6.10 16.87
N LEU A 89 -6.62 6.23 17.42
CA LEU A 89 -7.75 6.83 16.73
C LEU A 89 -8.04 8.21 17.31
N ALA A 90 -7.95 9.23 16.46
CA ALA A 90 -8.30 10.60 16.78
C ALA A 90 -9.71 10.92 16.26
N GLY A 91 -10.37 11.90 16.90
CA GLY A 91 -11.62 12.46 16.37
C GLY A 91 -12.81 11.50 16.30
N VAL A 92 -12.77 10.36 16.98
CA VAL A 92 -13.80 9.32 16.84
C VAL A 92 -15.12 9.75 17.48
N PRO A 93 -16.22 9.83 16.72
CA PRO A 93 -17.52 10.11 17.30
C PRO A 93 -17.95 9.02 18.30
N LEU A 94 -18.66 9.42 19.36
CA LEU A 94 -19.04 8.51 20.45
C LEU A 94 -19.83 7.29 19.96
N HIS A 95 -20.74 7.45 19.00
CA HIS A 95 -21.50 6.34 18.44
C HIS A 95 -20.62 5.34 17.71
N LEU A 96 -19.58 5.82 17.03
CA LEU A 96 -18.63 5.00 16.30
C LEU A 96 -17.74 4.22 17.28
N TRP A 97 -17.27 4.86 18.35
CA TRP A 97 -16.53 4.18 19.42
C TRP A 97 -17.39 3.10 20.09
N LYS A 98 -18.67 3.37 20.34
CA LYS A 98 -19.63 2.38 20.86
C LYS A 98 -19.79 1.20 19.90
N ALA A 99 -19.92 1.46 18.60
CA ALA A 99 -20.03 0.41 17.60
C ALA A 99 -18.76 -0.49 17.58
N LEU A 100 -17.57 0.11 17.59
CA LEU A 100 -16.30 -0.63 17.69
C LEU A 100 -16.24 -1.51 18.94
N ASN A 101 -16.66 -0.99 20.09
CA ASN A 101 -16.71 -1.78 21.34
C ASN A 101 -17.75 -2.92 21.29
N ALA A 102 -18.93 -2.66 20.72
CA ALA A 102 -19.97 -3.68 20.58
C ALA A 102 -19.52 -4.85 19.69
N MET A 103 -18.65 -4.58 18.70
CA MET A 103 -18.02 -5.61 17.86
C MET A 103 -16.79 -6.26 18.52
N GLY A 104 -16.41 -5.86 19.74
CA GLY A 104 -15.20 -6.32 20.40
C GLY A 104 -13.90 -5.81 19.76
N LEU A 105 -13.99 -4.78 18.92
CA LEU A 105 -12.86 -4.20 18.19
C LEU A 105 -12.19 -3.05 18.93
N GLY A 106 -12.89 -2.42 19.89
CA GLY A 106 -12.34 -1.27 20.63
C GLY A 106 -11.05 -1.57 21.39
N ARG A 107 -10.74 -2.83 21.70
CA ARG A 107 -9.49 -3.25 22.35
C ARG A 107 -8.25 -3.18 21.46
N PHE A 108 -8.42 -3.12 20.13
CA PHE A 108 -7.32 -3.11 19.18
C PHE A 108 -6.82 -1.68 18.90
N PHE A 109 -7.52 -0.67 19.41
CA PHE A 109 -7.27 0.73 19.12
C PHE A 109 -7.13 1.52 20.41
N LYS A 110 -6.19 2.47 20.43
CA LYS A 110 -6.04 3.40 21.54
C LYS A 110 -6.72 4.74 21.19
N PRO A 111 -7.47 5.37 22.11
CA PRO A 111 -7.94 6.73 21.88
C PRO A 111 -6.73 7.67 21.84
N PHE A 112 -6.64 8.52 20.82
CA PHE A 112 -5.58 9.52 20.74
C PHE A 112 -5.67 10.47 21.95
N PRO A 113 -4.57 10.72 22.68
CA PRO A 113 -4.59 11.60 23.82
C PRO A 113 -4.96 13.02 23.38
N VAL A 114 -5.98 13.60 24.00
CA VAL A 114 -6.26 15.02 23.86
C VAL A 114 -5.25 15.79 24.69
N SER A 115 -4.38 16.56 24.04
CA SER A 115 -3.52 17.53 24.72
C SER A 115 -4.44 18.55 25.41
N GLY A 116 -4.48 18.48 26.75
CA GLY A 116 -5.26 19.39 27.60
C GLY A 116 -4.50 20.67 27.93
#